data_AF-A0A9E1J0E0-F1
#
_entry.id   AF-A0A9E1J0E0-F1
#
_cell.length_a   1.000
_cell.length_b   1.000
_cell.length_c   1.000
_cell.angle_alpha   90.00
_cell.angle_beta   90.00
_cell.angle_gamma   90.00
#
_symmetry.space_group_name_H-M   'P 1'
#
loop_
_entity.id
_entity.type
_entity.pdbx_description
1 polymer ?
#
loop_
_entity_poly.entity_id
_entity_poly.type
_entity_poly.pdbx_seq_one_letter_code
_entity_poly.pdbx_strand_id
1 'polypeptide(L)'
;MSDTLRQDIIFKILKMAKDNSDLSSDDLFNQVESATSSMFNQLTQSNAESTPKDKDKDDKARTKRRMKRKDRNQRKEHVGRFFINLMEKNIKQPGIPDCLIPVFANSVQSTISEDAYTQLSGKIDRLLEFGEKKGFDYEQILDSKPGKTIATEILTLYNAETNSSSFEKQLRNNLDETLVKNIESIENGQELNIEDTVNLAFDEFSKYLKTT
;
A
#
# COMPACT_ATOMS: atom_id res chain seq x y z
N MET A 1 -11.62 34.09 -14.61
CA MET A 1 -11.47 32.63 -14.77
C MET A 1 -10.01 32.14 -14.76
N SER A 2 -9.00 32.98 -14.51
CA SER A 2 -7.59 32.56 -14.43
C SER A 2 -7.14 32.08 -13.05
N ASP A 3 -7.71 32.63 -11.97
CA ASP A 3 -7.20 32.37 -10.60
C ASP A 3 -7.56 30.99 -10.07
N THR A 4 -8.73 30.46 -10.42
CA THR A 4 -9.14 29.09 -10.08
C THR A 4 -8.29 28.06 -10.80
N LEU A 5 -7.92 28.29 -12.06
CA LEU A 5 -7.09 27.37 -12.83
C LEU A 5 -5.63 27.38 -12.33
N ARG A 6 -5.13 28.56 -11.92
CA ARG A 6 -3.82 28.68 -11.24
C ARG A 6 -3.81 27.92 -9.92
N GLN A 7 -4.86 28.07 -9.10
CA GLN A 7 -4.98 27.32 -7.85
C GLN A 7 -5.07 25.81 -8.09
N ASP A 8 -5.80 25.36 -9.11
CA ASP A 8 -5.90 23.94 -9.47
C ASP A 8 -4.56 23.35 -9.91
N ILE A 9 -3.76 24.11 -10.68
CA ILE A 9 -2.41 23.70 -11.05
C ILE A 9 -1.53 23.57 -9.82
N ILE A 10 -1.52 24.58 -8.93
CA ILE A 10 -0.74 24.56 -7.69
C ILE A 10 -1.15 23.36 -6.83
N PHE A 11 -2.46 23.13 -6.66
CA PHE A 11 -2.96 22.02 -5.86
C PHE A 11 -2.55 20.67 -6.46
N LYS A 12 -2.53 20.57 -7.79
CA LYS A 12 -2.14 19.34 -8.48
C LYS A 12 -0.65 19.07 -8.41
N ILE A 13 0.19 20.12 -8.48
CA ILE A 13 1.64 20.02 -8.24
C ILE A 13 1.91 19.55 -6.81
N LEU A 14 1.34 20.24 -5.81
CA LEU A 14 1.52 19.91 -4.40
C LEU A 14 1.02 18.50 -4.07
N LYS A 15 -0.11 18.12 -4.67
CA LYS A 15 -0.64 16.76 -4.53
C LYS A 15 0.27 15.72 -5.18
N MET A 16 0.82 15.98 -6.36
CA MET A 16 1.76 15.05 -6.99
C MET A 16 3.08 14.94 -6.24
N ALA A 17 3.56 16.03 -5.65
CA ALA A 17 4.73 16.00 -4.78
C ALA A 17 4.47 15.19 -3.50
N LYS A 18 3.30 15.36 -2.89
CA LYS A 18 2.88 14.57 -1.71
C LYS A 18 2.64 13.10 -2.04
N ASP A 19 1.99 12.81 -3.16
CA ASP A 19 1.59 11.45 -3.56
C ASP A 19 2.77 10.62 -4.11
N ASN A 20 3.93 11.24 -4.37
CA ASN A 20 5.13 10.57 -4.89
C ASN A 20 6.40 11.04 -4.15
N SER A 21 6.33 11.18 -2.82
CA SER A 21 7.46 11.54 -1.96
C SER A 21 8.68 10.63 -2.10
N ASP A 22 8.49 9.45 -2.65
CA ASP A 22 9.49 8.38 -2.73
C ASP A 22 10.27 8.41 -4.06
N LEU A 23 9.89 9.31 -5.00
CA LEU A 23 10.61 9.53 -6.25
C LEU A 23 11.78 10.49 -6.05
N SER A 24 12.82 10.33 -6.89
CA SER A 24 13.87 11.33 -6.99
C SER A 24 13.29 12.67 -7.45
N SER A 25 13.90 13.78 -7.02
CA SER A 25 13.42 15.12 -7.36
C SER A 25 13.26 15.30 -8.88
N ASP A 26 14.21 14.78 -9.68
CA ASP A 26 14.20 14.92 -11.14
C ASP A 26 13.05 14.13 -11.79
N ASP A 27 12.75 12.92 -11.32
CA ASP A 27 11.63 12.12 -11.83
C ASP A 27 10.28 12.74 -11.44
N LEU A 28 10.21 13.31 -10.23
CA LEU A 28 9.04 14.02 -9.74
C LEU A 28 8.78 15.28 -10.58
N PHE A 29 9.83 16.07 -10.86
CA PHE A 29 9.73 17.26 -11.70
C PHE A 29 9.24 16.92 -13.10
N ASN A 30 9.83 15.91 -13.75
CA ASN A 30 9.42 15.48 -15.10
C ASN A 30 7.95 15.01 -15.14
N GLN A 31 7.49 14.28 -14.11
CA GLN A 31 6.09 13.84 -14.04
C GLN A 31 5.12 14.98 -13.79
N VAL A 32 5.48 15.90 -12.89
CA VAL A 32 4.67 17.09 -12.59
C VAL A 32 4.57 17.99 -13.82
N GLU A 33 5.68 18.22 -14.51
CA GLU A 33 5.73 19.03 -15.73
C GLU A 33 4.88 18.40 -16.84
N SER A 34 5.00 17.09 -17.08
CA SER A 34 4.15 16.38 -18.04
C SER A 34 2.66 16.46 -17.70
N ALA A 35 2.31 16.30 -16.42
CA ALA A 35 0.93 16.26 -15.95
C ALA A 35 0.25 17.64 -15.90
N THR A 36 1.04 18.72 -15.79
CA THR A 36 0.53 20.09 -15.67
C THR A 36 0.75 20.94 -16.92
N SER A 37 1.59 20.51 -17.86
CA SER A 37 1.85 21.19 -19.14
C SER A 37 0.57 21.55 -19.90
N SER A 38 -0.39 20.63 -19.98
CA SER A 38 -1.68 20.90 -20.64
C SER A 38 -2.54 21.95 -19.93
N MET A 39 -2.45 22.03 -18.60
CA MET A 39 -3.17 23.02 -17.79
C MET A 39 -2.49 24.39 -17.86
N PHE A 40 -1.15 24.42 -17.93
CA PHE A 40 -0.39 25.63 -18.22
C PHE A 40 -0.65 26.14 -19.64
N ASN A 41 -0.78 25.25 -20.62
CA ASN A 41 -1.14 25.62 -21.99
C ASN A 41 -2.56 26.23 -22.08
N GLN A 42 -3.47 25.85 -21.17
CA GLN A 42 -4.80 26.48 -21.05
C GLN A 42 -4.74 27.87 -20.39
N LEU A 43 -3.71 28.16 -19.58
CA LEU A 43 -3.46 29.52 -19.09
C LEU A 43 -2.87 30.43 -20.17
N THR A 44 -2.16 29.87 -21.15
CA THR A 44 -1.52 30.62 -22.24
C THR A 44 -2.37 30.73 -23.51
N GLN A 45 -3.29 29.79 -23.75
CA GLN A 45 -4.25 29.84 -24.86
C GLN A 45 -5.56 30.51 -24.41
N SER A 46 -5.57 31.85 -24.42
CA SER A 46 -6.81 32.59 -24.60
C SER A 46 -7.22 32.51 -26.08
N ASN A 47 -8.40 31.94 -26.33
CA ASN A 47 -9.10 31.80 -27.62
C ASN A 47 -8.76 30.56 -28.46
N ALA A 48 -9.59 29.50 -28.31
CA ALA A 48 -10.23 28.83 -29.44
C ALA A 48 -11.37 27.94 -28.92
N GLU A 49 -12.42 27.83 -29.73
CA GLU A 49 -13.79 27.55 -29.34
C GLU A 49 -14.09 26.15 -28.78
N SER A 50 -15.14 26.17 -27.95
CA SER A 50 -15.85 25.04 -27.38
C SER A 50 -16.35 24.03 -28.42
N THR A 51 -16.13 22.74 -28.16
CA THR A 51 -17.03 21.67 -28.61
C THR A 51 -17.60 20.94 -27.40
N PRO A 52 -18.92 20.70 -27.34
CA PRO A 52 -19.53 20.03 -26.19
C PRO A 52 -19.29 18.53 -26.31
N LYS A 53 -18.56 17.94 -25.36
CA LYS A 53 -18.49 16.48 -25.19
C LYS A 53 -19.25 16.07 -23.95
N ASP A 54 -20.19 15.15 -24.17
CA ASP A 54 -21.10 14.53 -23.21
C ASP A 54 -20.46 14.21 -21.86
N LYS A 55 -20.96 14.87 -20.81
CA LYS A 55 -20.52 14.71 -19.42
C LYS A 55 -20.88 13.35 -18.78
N ASP A 56 -21.71 12.52 -19.43
CA ASP A 56 -22.25 11.30 -18.80
C ASP A 56 -21.42 10.02 -19.02
N LYS A 57 -20.50 10.00 -20.00
CA LYS A 57 -19.64 8.82 -20.26
C LYS A 57 -18.34 8.83 -19.45
N ASP A 58 -17.85 10.01 -19.08
CA ASP A 58 -16.56 10.13 -18.41
C ASP A 58 -16.62 9.79 -16.92
N ASP A 59 -17.74 10.03 -16.21
CA ASP A 59 -17.80 9.72 -14.78
C ASP A 59 -17.81 8.21 -14.47
N LYS A 60 -18.38 7.38 -15.35
CA LYS A 60 -18.30 5.91 -15.22
C LYS A 60 -16.89 5.39 -15.55
N ALA A 61 -16.17 6.02 -16.48
CA ALA A 61 -14.80 5.66 -16.82
C ALA A 61 -13.77 6.15 -15.79
N ARG A 62 -14.00 7.33 -15.21
CA ARG A 62 -13.15 7.95 -14.17
C ARG A 62 -13.29 7.21 -12.85
N THR A 63 -14.50 6.76 -12.49
CA THR A 63 -14.72 5.90 -11.32
C THR A 63 -14.11 4.50 -11.50
N LYS A 64 -14.23 3.89 -12.70
CA LYS A 64 -13.54 2.62 -13.03
C LYS A 64 -12.01 2.73 -12.98
N ARG A 65 -11.42 3.84 -13.44
CA ARG A 65 -9.97 4.08 -13.37
C ARG A 65 -9.49 4.40 -11.93
N ARG A 66 -10.32 5.07 -11.13
CA ARG A 66 -10.04 5.38 -9.72
C ARG A 66 -10.08 4.11 -8.84
N MET A 67 -10.95 3.14 -9.15
CA MET A 67 -10.96 1.81 -8.53
C MET A 67 -9.71 0.99 -8.89
N LYS A 68 -9.31 0.93 -10.18
CA LYS A 68 -8.11 0.20 -10.63
C LYS A 68 -6.77 0.71 -10.04
N ARG A 69 -6.72 1.94 -9.52
CA ARG A 69 -5.47 2.54 -9.00
C ARG A 69 -5.20 2.16 -7.54
N LYS A 70 -6.25 2.04 -6.71
CA LYS A 70 -6.15 1.48 -5.34
C LYS A 70 -5.77 0.00 -5.40
N ASP A 71 -6.33 -0.70 -6.37
CA ASP A 71 -6.02 -2.07 -6.76
C ASP A 71 -4.57 -2.26 -7.23
N ARG A 72 -3.93 -1.26 -7.85
CA ARG A 72 -2.55 -1.35 -8.35
C ARG A 72 -1.48 -1.19 -7.27
N ASN A 73 -1.72 -0.38 -6.25
CA ASN A 73 -0.80 -0.31 -5.11
C ASN A 73 -0.94 -1.56 -4.22
N GLN A 74 -2.13 -2.15 -4.14
CA GLN A 74 -2.31 -3.50 -3.58
C GLN A 74 -1.55 -4.58 -4.37
N ARG A 75 -1.17 -4.30 -5.64
CA ARG A 75 -0.45 -5.22 -6.52
C ARG A 75 1.07 -5.24 -6.39
N LYS A 76 1.68 -4.30 -5.67
CA LYS A 76 3.15 -4.29 -5.52
C LYS A 76 3.66 -5.20 -4.40
N GLU A 77 2.82 -5.51 -3.40
CA GLU A 77 3.20 -6.31 -2.22
C GLU A 77 2.17 -7.42 -1.94
N HIS A 78 1.83 -8.19 -2.97
CA HIS A 78 0.86 -9.28 -2.86
C HIS A 78 1.28 -10.34 -1.83
N VAL A 79 2.56 -10.70 -1.79
CA VAL A 79 3.08 -11.72 -0.87
C VAL A 79 2.86 -11.27 0.59
N GLY A 80 3.27 -10.05 0.94
CA GLY A 80 3.04 -9.48 2.26
C GLY A 80 1.56 -9.36 2.62
N ARG A 81 0.69 -9.01 1.65
CA ARG A 81 -0.75 -8.92 1.91
C ARG A 81 -1.42 -10.28 2.14
N PHE A 82 -1.05 -11.30 1.39
CA PHE A 82 -1.55 -12.67 1.61
C PHE A 82 -1.11 -13.17 2.99
N PHE A 83 0.14 -12.89 3.39
CA PHE A 83 0.65 -13.20 4.71
C PHE A 83 -0.13 -12.51 5.83
N ILE A 84 -0.31 -11.18 5.75
CA ILE A 84 -1.03 -10.42 6.77
C ILE A 84 -2.50 -10.79 6.84
N ASN A 85 -3.17 -11.12 5.73
CA ASN A 85 -4.59 -11.45 5.74
C ASN A 85 -4.95 -12.58 6.74
N LEU A 86 -4.04 -13.53 6.96
CA LEU A 86 -4.23 -14.62 7.93
C LEU A 86 -4.24 -14.15 9.39
N MET A 87 -3.52 -13.07 9.69
CA MET A 87 -3.29 -12.54 11.03
C MET A 87 -3.89 -11.15 11.24
N GLU A 88 -4.47 -10.53 10.21
CA GLU A 88 -4.98 -9.15 10.23
C GLU A 88 -6.01 -8.95 11.33
N LYS A 89 -6.87 -9.95 11.59
CA LYS A 89 -7.85 -9.91 12.68
C LYS A 89 -7.24 -9.94 14.08
N ASN A 90 -6.04 -10.50 14.21
CA ASN A 90 -5.33 -10.61 15.49
C ASN A 90 -4.43 -9.39 15.73
N ILE A 91 -3.88 -8.79 14.67
CA ILE A 91 -3.01 -7.61 14.76
C ILE A 91 -3.83 -6.32 14.86
N LYS A 92 -5.06 -6.27 14.31
CA LYS A 92 -6.00 -5.14 14.48
C LYS A 92 -6.69 -5.14 15.85
N GLN A 93 -5.92 -5.36 16.91
CA GLN A 93 -6.41 -5.23 18.29
C GLN A 93 -6.36 -3.76 18.72
N PRO A 94 -7.25 -3.35 19.65
CA PRO A 94 -7.18 -2.04 20.28
C PRO A 94 -5.79 -1.80 20.88
N GLY A 95 -5.14 -0.70 20.51
CA GLY A 95 -3.79 -0.35 21.00
C GLY A 95 -2.66 -0.58 19.99
N ILE A 96 -2.90 -1.26 18.87
CA ILE A 96 -1.93 -1.37 17.77
C ILE A 96 -2.34 -0.40 16.65
N PRO A 97 -1.54 0.63 16.34
CA PRO A 97 -1.82 1.55 15.24
C PRO A 97 -1.81 0.85 13.88
N ASP A 98 -2.77 1.19 13.02
CA ASP A 98 -2.89 0.64 11.66
C ASP A 98 -1.62 0.87 10.80
N CYS A 99 -0.83 1.91 11.12
CA CYS A 99 0.43 2.20 10.43
C CYS A 99 1.51 1.12 10.63
N LEU A 100 1.37 0.24 11.62
CA LEU A 100 2.28 -0.87 11.86
C LEU A 100 2.01 -2.09 10.99
N ILE A 101 0.78 -2.24 10.47
CA ILE A 101 0.38 -3.41 9.67
C ILE A 101 1.26 -3.58 8.41
N PRO A 102 1.56 -2.52 7.64
CA PRO A 102 2.46 -2.63 6.49
C PRO A 102 3.89 -3.06 6.86
N VAL A 103 4.37 -2.75 8.06
CA VAL A 103 5.74 -3.15 8.50
C VAL A 103 5.84 -4.67 8.54
N PHE A 104 4.82 -5.34 9.08
CA PHE A 104 4.76 -6.79 9.11
C PHE A 104 4.64 -7.38 7.69
N ALA A 105 3.82 -6.77 6.81
CA ALA A 105 3.72 -7.21 5.42
C ALA A 105 5.07 -7.16 4.68
N ASN A 106 5.81 -6.08 4.90
CA ASN A 106 7.05 -5.79 4.18
C ASN A 106 8.22 -6.61 4.72
N SER A 107 8.16 -6.99 6.00
CA SER A 107 9.14 -7.90 6.60
C SER A 107 9.24 -9.22 5.85
N VAL A 108 8.18 -9.68 5.17
CA VAL A 108 8.20 -10.93 4.41
C VAL A 108 9.26 -10.89 3.33
N GLN A 109 9.36 -9.78 2.58
CA GLN A 109 10.31 -9.64 1.48
C GLN A 109 11.77 -9.72 1.95
N SER A 110 12.07 -9.18 3.13
CA SER A 110 13.43 -9.22 3.70
C SER A 110 13.75 -10.51 4.44
N THR A 111 12.74 -11.33 4.76
CA THR A 111 12.90 -12.51 5.62
C THR A 111 12.97 -13.80 4.81
N ILE A 112 12.13 -13.94 3.79
CA ILE A 112 12.18 -15.13 2.91
C ILE A 112 13.20 -14.91 1.79
N SER A 113 13.75 -15.98 1.24
CA SER A 113 14.70 -15.88 0.13
C SER A 113 14.06 -15.24 -1.11
N GLU A 114 14.87 -14.51 -1.89
CA GLU A 114 14.41 -13.82 -3.11
C GLU A 114 13.79 -14.78 -4.12
N ASP A 115 14.35 -15.99 -4.24
CA ASP A 115 13.82 -17.05 -5.08
C ASP A 115 12.43 -17.50 -4.61
N ALA A 116 12.24 -17.73 -3.31
CA ALA A 116 10.96 -18.12 -2.75
C ALA A 116 9.92 -17.00 -2.90
N TYR A 117 10.32 -15.75 -2.66
CA TYR A 117 9.47 -14.59 -2.86
C TYR A 117 8.98 -14.48 -4.31
N THR A 118 9.89 -14.64 -5.27
CA THR A 118 9.56 -14.59 -6.71
C THR A 118 8.61 -15.71 -7.12
N GLN A 119 8.83 -16.93 -6.61
CA GLN A 119 7.94 -18.07 -6.87
C GLN A 119 6.53 -17.84 -6.29
N LEU A 120 6.45 -17.35 -5.06
CA LEU A 120 5.18 -17.02 -4.41
C LEU A 120 4.45 -15.89 -5.14
N SER A 121 5.16 -14.83 -5.53
CA SER A 121 4.60 -13.76 -6.35
C SER A 121 3.99 -14.30 -7.64
N GLY A 122 4.72 -15.16 -8.36
CA GLY A 122 4.21 -15.77 -9.59
C GLY A 122 3.00 -16.69 -9.38
N LYS A 123 2.91 -17.40 -8.24
CA LYS A 123 1.71 -18.16 -7.86
C LYS A 123 0.52 -17.25 -7.60
N ILE A 124 0.73 -16.13 -6.90
CA ILE A 124 -0.31 -15.16 -6.60
C ILE A 124 -0.81 -14.50 -7.88
N ASP A 125 0.09 -14.07 -8.76
CA ASP A 125 -0.29 -13.45 -10.04
C ASP A 125 -1.21 -14.35 -10.88
N ARG A 126 -0.89 -15.65 -10.95
CA ARG A 126 -1.75 -16.64 -11.63
C ARG A 126 -3.11 -16.79 -10.95
N LEU A 127 -3.13 -16.80 -9.61
CA LEU A 127 -4.38 -16.90 -8.85
C LEU A 127 -5.25 -15.66 -9.08
N LEU A 128 -4.64 -14.47 -9.09
CA LEU A 128 -5.32 -13.21 -9.34
C LEU A 128 -5.86 -13.14 -10.76
N GLU A 129 -5.07 -13.52 -11.76
CA GLU A 129 -5.52 -13.58 -13.15
C GLU A 129 -6.71 -14.54 -13.31
N PHE A 130 -6.66 -15.70 -12.63
CA PHE A 130 -7.77 -16.66 -12.63
C PHE A 130 -9.02 -16.11 -11.92
N GLY A 131 -8.84 -15.43 -10.79
CA GLY A 131 -9.91 -14.81 -10.02
C GLY A 131 -10.59 -13.69 -10.80
N GLU A 132 -9.80 -12.78 -11.40
CA GLU A 132 -10.28 -11.68 -12.25
C GLU A 132 -11.08 -12.23 -13.44
N LYS A 133 -10.61 -13.29 -14.11
CA LYS A 133 -11.33 -13.94 -15.23
C LYS A 133 -12.68 -14.52 -14.82
N LYS A 134 -12.82 -14.94 -13.56
CA LYS A 134 -14.07 -15.48 -12.99
C LYS A 134 -14.95 -14.41 -12.34
N GLY A 135 -14.50 -13.15 -12.31
CA GLY A 135 -15.24 -12.04 -11.70
C GLY A 135 -15.16 -11.99 -10.18
N PHE A 136 -14.20 -12.70 -9.57
CA PHE A 136 -13.93 -12.56 -8.14
C PHE A 136 -13.17 -11.25 -7.88
N ASP A 137 -13.51 -10.59 -6.78
CA ASP A 137 -12.75 -9.44 -6.28
C ASP A 137 -11.50 -9.89 -5.49
N TYR A 138 -10.61 -8.93 -5.20
CA TYR A 138 -9.34 -9.20 -4.55
C TYR A 138 -9.50 -9.81 -3.14
N GLU A 139 -10.46 -9.31 -2.35
CA GLU A 139 -10.71 -9.80 -0.99
C GLU A 139 -11.28 -11.22 -1.01
N GLN A 140 -12.16 -11.53 -1.95
CA GLN A 140 -12.65 -12.89 -2.21
C GLN A 140 -11.52 -13.85 -2.61
N ILE A 141 -10.54 -13.38 -3.38
CA ILE A 141 -9.38 -14.19 -3.76
C ILE A 141 -8.47 -14.44 -2.55
N LEU A 142 -8.24 -13.45 -1.69
CA LEU A 142 -7.50 -13.60 -0.45
C LEU A 142 -8.16 -14.62 0.49
N ASP A 143 -9.49 -14.57 0.64
CA ASP A 143 -10.26 -15.45 1.52
C ASP A 143 -10.55 -16.83 0.91
N SER A 144 -10.26 -17.01 -0.38
CA SER A 144 -10.41 -18.27 -1.09
C SER A 144 -9.51 -19.37 -0.51
N LYS A 145 -9.91 -20.63 -0.73
CA LYS A 145 -9.08 -21.78 -0.32
C LYS A 145 -7.66 -21.71 -0.93
N PRO A 146 -7.48 -21.44 -2.25
CA PRO A 146 -6.14 -21.23 -2.82
C PRO A 146 -5.38 -20.07 -2.17
N GLY A 147 -6.06 -18.97 -1.86
CA GLY A 147 -5.41 -17.80 -1.24
C GLY A 147 -4.89 -18.10 0.17
N LYS A 148 -5.70 -18.78 0.98
CA LYS A 148 -5.29 -19.28 2.30
C LYS A 148 -4.15 -20.27 2.21
N THR A 149 -4.16 -21.19 1.24
CA THR A 149 -3.05 -22.13 1.03
C THR A 149 -1.73 -21.42 0.73
N ILE A 150 -1.74 -20.42 -0.16
CA ILE A 150 -0.54 -19.61 -0.44
C ILE A 150 -0.11 -18.86 0.81
N ALA A 151 -1.04 -18.26 1.56
CA ALA A 151 -0.71 -17.54 2.77
C ALA A 151 -0.07 -18.44 3.84
N THR A 152 -0.54 -19.68 4.00
CA THR A 152 0.07 -20.68 4.89
C THR A 152 1.46 -21.11 4.39
N GLU A 153 1.67 -21.21 3.08
CA GLU A 153 2.99 -21.48 2.50
C GLU A 153 3.98 -20.35 2.84
N ILE A 154 3.56 -19.09 2.68
CA ILE A 154 4.35 -17.92 3.05
C ILE A 154 4.69 -17.96 4.55
N LEU A 155 3.69 -18.25 5.40
CA LEU A 155 3.89 -18.35 6.85
C LEU A 155 4.91 -19.43 7.23
N THR A 156 4.85 -20.60 6.58
CA THR A 156 5.79 -21.70 6.83
C THR A 156 7.22 -21.28 6.49
N LEU A 157 7.41 -20.66 5.32
CA LEU A 157 8.71 -20.17 4.87
C LEU A 157 9.24 -19.06 5.77
N TYR A 158 8.37 -18.14 6.16
CA TYR A 158 8.70 -17.07 7.08
C TYR A 158 9.17 -17.64 8.44
N ASN A 159 8.40 -18.55 9.05
CA ASN A 159 8.74 -19.18 10.32
C ASN A 159 10.07 -19.95 10.31
N ALA A 160 10.47 -20.51 9.16
CA ALA A 160 11.74 -21.20 9.02
C ALA A 160 12.93 -20.22 9.20
N GLU A 161 12.80 -19.00 8.69
CA GLU A 161 13.87 -18.00 8.64
C GLU A 161 13.87 -17.03 9.85
N THR A 162 12.76 -16.94 10.60
CA THR A 162 12.61 -15.99 11.72
C THR A 162 13.31 -16.39 13.02
N ASN A 163 14.02 -17.52 13.09
CA ASN A 163 14.59 -18.06 14.33
C ASN A 163 15.86 -17.33 14.83
N SER A 164 16.11 -16.09 14.38
CA SER A 164 17.29 -15.32 14.77
C SER A 164 16.95 -14.11 15.63
N SER A 165 17.78 -13.83 16.65
CA SER A 165 17.68 -12.62 17.47
C SER A 165 17.93 -11.34 16.67
N SER A 166 18.67 -11.44 15.55
CA SER A 166 18.89 -10.34 14.62
C SER A 166 17.59 -9.91 13.93
N PHE A 167 16.78 -10.88 13.52
CA PHE A 167 15.49 -10.62 12.88
C PHE A 167 14.53 -9.90 13.83
N GLU A 168 14.39 -10.36 15.07
CA GLU A 168 13.54 -9.71 16.08
C GLU A 168 13.94 -8.25 16.29
N LYS A 169 15.24 -7.99 16.44
CA LYS A 169 15.75 -6.63 16.61
C LYS A 169 15.46 -5.75 15.40
N GLN A 170 15.66 -6.26 14.19
CA GLN A 170 15.36 -5.52 12.96
C GLN A 170 13.88 -5.19 12.83
N LEU A 171 12.99 -6.15 13.10
CA LEU A 171 11.56 -5.92 13.02
C LEU A 171 11.09 -4.89 14.05
N ARG A 172 11.55 -4.99 15.31
CA ARG A 172 11.25 -4.01 16.36
C ARG A 172 11.74 -2.61 16.00
N ASN A 173 12.94 -2.48 15.44
CA ASN A 173 13.46 -1.19 14.97
C ASN A 173 12.59 -0.60 13.85
N ASN A 174 12.14 -1.43 12.89
CA ASN A 174 11.27 -0.97 11.81
C ASN A 174 9.90 -0.50 12.33
N LEU A 175 9.36 -1.18 13.36
CA LEU A 175 8.12 -0.76 14.04
C LEU A 175 8.32 0.58 14.76
N ASP A 176 9.41 0.73 15.51
CA ASP A 176 9.78 1.97 16.20
C ASP A 176 9.90 3.14 15.24
N GLU A 177 10.70 2.99 14.18
CA GLU A 177 10.86 4.02 13.15
C GLU A 177 9.52 4.42 12.50
N THR A 178 8.65 3.44 12.25
CA THR A 178 7.35 3.68 11.62
C THR A 178 6.41 4.42 12.56
N LEU A 179 6.42 4.10 13.86
CA LEU A 179 5.64 4.83 14.87
C LEU A 179 6.14 6.26 15.01
N VAL A 180 7.45 6.47 15.14
CA VAL A 180 8.04 7.82 15.24
C VAL A 180 7.65 8.68 14.04
N LYS A 181 7.72 8.12 12.82
CA LYS A 181 7.34 8.83 11.58
C LYS A 181 5.85 9.18 11.50
N ASN A 182 4.98 8.39 12.14
CA ASN A 182 3.52 8.53 12.03
C ASN A 182 2.87 9.06 13.30
N ILE A 183 3.63 9.40 14.34
CA ILE A 183 3.10 9.73 15.68
C ILE A 183 2.11 10.89 15.66
N GLU A 184 2.34 11.89 14.81
CA GLU A 184 1.44 13.04 14.63
C GLU A 184 0.12 12.70 13.94
N SER A 185 0.07 11.60 13.20
CA SER A 185 -1.10 11.13 12.45
C SER A 185 -1.88 10.04 13.18
N ILE A 186 -1.38 9.55 14.33
CA ILE A 186 -2.09 8.58 15.15
C ILE A 186 -3.14 9.37 15.96
N GLU A 187 -4.38 9.35 15.49
CA GLU A 187 -5.54 9.91 16.19
C GLU A 187 -5.85 9.09 17.45
N ASN A 188 -5.06 9.27 18.50
CA ASN A 188 -5.44 8.91 19.86
C ASN A 188 -4.86 9.97 20.77
N GLY A 189 -5.72 10.77 21.41
CA GLY A 189 -5.35 11.75 22.43
C GLY A 189 -4.77 11.15 23.72
N GLN A 190 -4.06 10.02 23.61
CA GLN A 190 -3.27 9.39 24.65
C GLN A 190 -1.79 9.57 24.33
N GLU A 191 -1.02 9.84 25.38
CA GLU A 191 0.43 9.84 25.33
C GLU A 191 0.89 8.42 24.92
N LEU A 192 1.24 8.26 23.64
CA LEU A 192 1.59 6.96 23.07
C LEU A 192 3.01 6.61 23.50
N ASN A 193 3.14 5.62 24.39
CA ASN A 193 4.45 5.04 24.69
C ASN A 193 4.87 4.14 23.51
N ILE A 194 5.87 4.60 22.77
CA ILE A 194 6.37 3.93 21.57
C ILE A 194 6.91 2.54 21.94
N GLU A 195 7.69 2.42 23.00
CA GLU A 195 8.31 1.17 23.41
C GLU A 195 7.25 0.12 23.79
N ASP A 196 6.26 0.50 24.59
CA ASP A 196 5.15 -0.38 24.96
C ASP A 196 4.33 -0.81 23.73
N THR A 197 4.11 0.12 22.79
CA THR A 197 3.34 -0.15 21.56
C THR A 197 4.10 -1.10 20.62
N VAL A 198 5.42 -0.92 20.46
CA VAL A 198 6.28 -1.82 19.69
C VAL A 198 6.29 -3.21 20.32
N ASN A 199 6.45 -3.29 21.64
CA ASN A 199 6.44 -4.55 22.38
C ASN A 199 5.11 -5.28 22.20
N LEU A 200 3.99 -4.59 22.40
CA LEU A 200 2.65 -5.14 22.20
C LEU A 200 2.45 -5.67 20.77
N ALA A 201 2.79 -4.86 19.76
CA ALA A 201 2.61 -5.22 18.36
C ALA A 201 3.48 -6.44 17.97
N PHE A 202 4.74 -6.46 18.41
CA PHE A 202 5.64 -7.57 18.16
C PHE A 202 5.20 -8.85 18.88
N ASP A 203 4.71 -8.74 20.12
CA ASP A 203 4.28 -9.91 20.90
C ASP A 203 3.01 -10.53 20.32
N GLU A 204 2.02 -9.73 19.92
CA GLU A 204 0.82 -10.22 19.24
C GLU A 204 1.15 -10.89 17.90
N PHE A 205 2.06 -10.28 17.12
CA PHE A 205 2.58 -10.88 15.90
C PHE A 205 3.28 -12.23 16.18
N SER A 206 4.15 -12.26 17.19
CA SER A 206 4.92 -13.45 17.57
C SER A 206 4.06 -14.58 18.12
N LYS A 207 2.98 -14.27 18.84
CA LYS A 207 1.99 -15.28 19.27
C LYS A 207 1.40 -15.99 18.06
N TYR A 208 1.04 -15.24 17.02
CA TYR A 208 0.48 -15.82 15.81
C TYR A 208 1.46 -16.77 15.11
N LEU A 209 2.73 -16.35 14.97
CA LEU A 209 3.78 -17.18 14.38
C LEU A 209 3.96 -18.53 15.09
N LYS A 210 3.76 -18.57 16.41
CA LYS A 210 3.91 -19.78 17.27
C LYS A 210 2.67 -20.66 17.34
N THR A 211 1.50 -20.17 16.93
CA THR A 211 0.21 -20.88 17.07
C THR A 211 -0.07 -21.82 15.89
N THR A 212 0.81 -21.87 14.90
CA THR A 212 0.65 -22.63 13.64
C THR A 212 1.77 -23.65 13.48
#